data_AF-A0A2D9YZS0-F1
#
_entry.id   AF-A0A2D9YZS0-F1
#
_cell.length_a   1.000
_cell.length_b   1.000
_cell.length_c   1.000
_cell.angle_alpha   90.00
_cell.angle_beta   90.00
_cell.angle_gamma   90.00
#
_symmetry.space_group_name_H-M   'P 1'
#
loop_
_entity.id
_entity.type
_entity.pdbx_description
1 polymer ?
#
loop_
_entity_poly.entity_id
_entity_poly.type
_entity_poly.pdbx_seq_one_letter_code
_entity_poly.pdbx_strand_id
1 'polypeptide(L)'
;QSIDYYERRLSVHKESSDKEWIAFIYGKLGFSYFYSKNYVKALESFESSTQIALEATNEEMLHVKIYLALTKKQLRKEYDISEILGMDKIEEKVRNYYVDQFGLYQLLGNRVYLENAYNDIQVKADGMEDEFKQKYLNYQVQKQIILLWEKENA
;
A
#
# COMPACT_ATOMS: atom_id res chain seq x y z
N GLN A 1 15.71 -2.58 -7.33
CA GLN A 1 15.30 -4.01 -7.25
C GLN A 1 13.78 -4.22 -7.37
N SER A 2 12.89 -3.52 -6.64
CA SER A 2 11.44 -3.62 -6.88
C SER A 2 10.99 -2.82 -8.13
N ILE A 3 11.42 -1.56 -8.22
CA ILE A 3 11.05 -0.65 -9.34
C ILE A 3 11.47 -1.26 -10.68
N ASP A 4 12.77 -1.60 -10.84
CA ASP A 4 13.29 -2.17 -12.09
C ASP A 4 12.55 -3.44 -12.53
N TYR A 5 12.13 -4.27 -11.57
CA TYR A 5 11.38 -5.49 -11.84
C TYR A 5 10.00 -5.17 -12.42
N TYR A 6 9.25 -4.26 -11.78
CA TYR A 6 7.92 -3.90 -12.25
C TYR A 6 7.95 -3.06 -13.53
N GLU A 7 8.97 -2.22 -13.75
CA GLU A 7 9.16 -1.50 -15.02
C GLU A 7 9.42 -2.47 -16.18
N ARG A 8 10.23 -3.52 -15.97
CA ARG A 8 10.42 -4.58 -16.97
C ARG A 8 9.16 -5.40 -17.20
N ARG A 9 8.39 -5.71 -16.16
CA ARG A 9 7.10 -6.39 -16.31
C ARG A 9 6.13 -5.55 -17.13
N LEU A 10 6.08 -4.25 -16.85
CA LEU A 10 5.24 -3.30 -17.57
C LEU A 10 5.64 -3.21 -19.05
N SER A 11 6.94 -3.12 -19.36
CA SER A 11 7.39 -3.03 -20.76
C SER A 11 7.02 -4.26 -21.59
N VAL A 12 7.03 -5.46 -20.99
CA VAL A 12 6.61 -6.70 -21.65
C VAL A 12 5.09 -6.81 -21.83
N HIS A 13 4.31 -6.28 -20.88
CA HIS A 13 2.85 -6.44 -20.87
C HIS A 13 2.09 -5.19 -21.31
N LYS A 14 2.78 -4.13 -21.77
CA LYS A 14 2.15 -2.84 -22.10
C LYS A 14 1.07 -2.96 -23.19
N GLU A 15 1.25 -3.89 -24.11
CA GLU A 15 0.32 -4.19 -25.21
C GLU A 15 -0.59 -5.39 -24.91
N SER A 16 -0.55 -5.93 -23.69
CA SER A 16 -1.42 -7.02 -23.27
C SER A 16 -2.88 -6.57 -23.25
N SER A 17 -3.78 -7.49 -23.63
CA SER A 17 -5.22 -7.32 -23.44
C SER A 17 -5.64 -7.44 -21.97
N ASP A 18 -4.76 -7.94 -21.09
CA ASP A 18 -4.99 -8.06 -19.65
C ASP A 18 -4.78 -6.71 -18.95
N LYS A 19 -5.83 -5.88 -18.99
CA LYS A 19 -5.84 -4.56 -18.38
C LYS A 19 -5.79 -4.62 -16.85
N GLU A 20 -6.40 -5.63 -16.24
CA GLU A 20 -6.35 -5.84 -14.79
C GLU A 20 -4.92 -6.05 -14.30
N TRP A 21 -4.16 -6.89 -15.01
CA TRP A 21 -2.76 -7.12 -14.67
C TRP A 21 -1.90 -5.88 -14.86
N ILE A 22 -2.15 -5.09 -15.91
CA ILE A 22 -1.44 -3.82 -16.12
C ILE A 22 -1.75 -2.84 -14.98
N ALA A 23 -3.01 -2.70 -14.58
CA ALA A 23 -3.40 -1.88 -13.44
C ALA A 23 -2.68 -2.33 -12.15
N PHE A 24 -2.64 -3.64 -11.89
CA PHE A 24 -1.92 -4.19 -10.76
C PHE A 24 -0.42 -3.84 -10.78
N ILE A 25 0.27 -3.96 -11.93
CA ILE A 25 1.69 -3.59 -12.06
C ILE A 25 1.89 -2.10 -11.74
N TYR A 26 1.04 -1.22 -12.27
CA TYR A 26 1.09 0.21 -11.95
C TYR A 26 0.89 0.48 -10.45
N GLY A 27 -0.06 -0.21 -9.81
CA GLY A 27 -0.23 -0.13 -8.35
C GLY A 27 1.03 -0.53 -7.58
N LYS A 28 1.72 -1.59 -8.00
CA LYS A 28 2.99 -2.02 -7.38
C LYS A 28 4.15 -1.07 -7.65
N LEU A 29 4.19 -0.42 -8.81
CA LEU A 29 5.14 0.66 -9.09
C LEU A 29 4.88 1.86 -8.18
N GLY A 30 3.62 2.30 -8.07
CA GLY A 30 3.22 3.41 -7.21
C GLY A 30 3.67 3.18 -5.77
N PHE A 31 3.45 1.97 -5.26
CA PHE A 31 3.92 1.56 -3.95
C PHE A 31 5.45 1.63 -3.81
N SER A 32 6.17 1.04 -4.76
CA SER A 32 7.63 1.02 -4.75
C SER A 32 8.22 2.43 -4.77
N TYR A 33 7.61 3.34 -5.54
CA TYR A 33 7.98 4.74 -5.59
C TYR A 33 7.64 5.51 -4.32
N PHE A 34 6.47 5.23 -3.71
CA PHE A 34 6.05 5.84 -2.45
C PHE A 34 7.06 5.56 -1.32
N TYR A 35 7.46 4.29 -1.13
CA TYR A 35 8.43 3.92 -0.11
C TYR A 35 9.85 4.38 -0.43
N SER A 36 10.15 4.63 -1.70
CA SER A 36 11.39 5.28 -2.15
C SER A 36 11.32 6.81 -2.07
N LYS A 37 10.23 7.37 -1.51
CA LYS A 37 9.95 8.81 -1.38
C LYS A 37 9.90 9.57 -2.72
N ASN A 38 9.76 8.87 -3.83
CA ASN A 38 9.54 9.49 -5.14
C ASN A 38 8.04 9.67 -5.35
N TYR A 39 7.47 10.64 -4.65
CA TYR A 39 6.01 10.83 -4.63
C TYR A 39 5.44 11.28 -5.98
N VAL A 40 6.24 11.93 -6.84
CA VAL A 40 5.81 12.31 -8.20
C VAL A 40 5.55 11.05 -9.03
N LYS A 41 6.52 10.15 -9.12
CA LYS A 41 6.34 8.88 -9.85
C LYS A 41 5.32 7.95 -9.18
N ALA A 42 5.21 8.00 -7.85
CA ALA A 42 4.18 7.27 -7.13
C ALA A 42 2.78 7.73 -7.57
N LEU A 43 2.57 9.04 -7.66
CA LEU A 43 1.31 9.64 -8.08
C LEU A 43 0.94 9.20 -9.50
N GLU A 44 1.86 9.37 -10.45
CA GLU A 44 1.66 8.97 -11.85
C GLU A 44 1.30 7.49 -11.98
N SER A 45 1.97 6.63 -11.20
CA SER A 45 1.74 5.19 -11.22
C SER A 45 0.39 4.82 -10.61
N PHE A 46 0.00 5.44 -9.49
CA PHE A 46 -1.31 5.19 -8.88
C PHE A 46 -2.47 5.71 -9.73
N GLU A 47 -2.33 6.89 -10.34
CA GLU A 47 -3.34 7.44 -11.27
C GLU A 47 -3.51 6.53 -12.49
N SER A 48 -2.40 6.03 -13.06
CA SER A 48 -2.44 5.03 -14.14
C SER A 48 -3.12 3.73 -13.72
N SER A 49 -2.83 3.26 -12.50
CA SER A 49 -3.48 2.07 -11.93
C SER A 49 -4.99 2.26 -11.79
N THR A 50 -5.43 3.39 -11.23
CA THR A 50 -6.86 3.71 -11.05
C THR A 50 -7.57 3.80 -12.39
N GLN A 51 -7.01 4.54 -13.36
CA GLN A 51 -7.63 4.71 -14.67
C GLN A 51 -7.85 3.35 -15.36
N ILE A 52 -6.82 2.52 -15.41
CA ILE A 52 -6.90 1.22 -16.11
C ILE A 52 -7.84 0.26 -15.38
N ALA A 53 -7.83 0.24 -14.05
CA ALA A 53 -8.74 -0.61 -13.27
C ALA A 53 -10.21 -0.23 -13.50
N LEU A 54 -10.53 1.06 -13.53
CA LEU A 54 -11.86 1.56 -13.85
C LEU A 54 -12.28 1.19 -15.28
N GLU A 55 -11.39 1.34 -16.26
CA GLU A 55 -11.67 0.94 -17.65
C GLU A 55 -11.90 -0.57 -17.80
N ALA A 56 -11.20 -1.40 -17.01
CA ALA A 56 -11.25 -2.85 -17.11
C ALA A 56 -12.40 -3.50 -16.33
N THR A 57 -12.65 -3.02 -15.11
CA THR A 57 -13.52 -3.69 -14.12
C THR A 57 -14.57 -2.78 -13.52
N ASN A 58 -14.50 -1.47 -13.77
CA ASN A 58 -15.29 -0.46 -13.08
C ASN A 58 -15.13 -0.50 -11.54
N GLU A 59 -14.02 -1.05 -11.05
CA GLU A 59 -13.66 -1.11 -9.64
C GLU A 59 -12.23 -0.62 -9.43
N GLU A 60 -12.00 0.06 -8.30
CA GLU A 60 -10.66 0.47 -7.87
C GLU A 60 -10.22 -0.34 -6.66
N MET A 61 -8.94 -0.70 -6.64
CA MET A 61 -8.33 -1.37 -5.50
C MET A 61 -8.23 -0.42 -4.30
N LEU A 62 -8.80 -0.81 -3.16
CA LEU A 62 -8.72 -0.05 -1.90
C LEU A 62 -7.28 0.32 -1.53
N HIS A 63 -6.34 -0.62 -1.70
CA HIS A 63 -4.91 -0.36 -1.49
C HIS A 63 -4.41 0.85 -2.31
N VAL A 64 -4.76 0.92 -3.60
CA VAL A 64 -4.35 2.03 -4.48
C VAL A 64 -4.99 3.34 -4.03
N LYS A 65 -6.27 3.33 -3.62
CA LYS A 65 -6.95 4.52 -3.08
C LYS A 65 -6.25 5.09 -1.86
N ILE A 66 -5.91 4.24 -0.90
CA ILE A 66 -5.20 4.63 0.33
C ILE A 66 -3.87 5.32 -0.02
N TYR A 67 -3.05 4.67 -0.85
CA TYR A 67 -1.72 5.18 -1.15
C TYR A 67 -1.73 6.35 -2.15
N LEU A 68 -2.73 6.47 -3.01
CA LEU A 68 -2.97 7.65 -3.83
C LEU A 68 -3.26 8.88 -2.96
N ALA A 69 -4.16 8.74 -1.98
CA ALA A 69 -4.49 9.81 -1.03
C ALA A 69 -3.26 10.20 -0.19
N LEU A 70 -2.51 9.23 0.34
CA LEU A 70 -1.26 9.50 1.07
C LEU A 70 -0.21 10.18 0.18
N THR A 71 -0.07 9.77 -1.07
CA THR A 71 0.86 10.39 -2.02
C THR A 71 0.49 11.85 -2.29
N LYS A 72 -0.79 12.13 -2.52
CA LYS A 72 -1.30 13.51 -2.68
C LYS A 72 -1.05 14.35 -1.42
N LYS A 73 -1.27 13.78 -0.23
CA LYS A 73 -0.94 14.41 1.07
C LYS A 73 0.55 14.77 1.17
N GLN A 74 1.46 13.86 0.80
CA GLN A 74 2.91 14.13 0.80
C GLN A 74 3.30 15.24 -0.19
N LEU A 75 2.63 15.31 -1.34
CA LEU A 75 2.83 16.35 -2.35
C LEU A 75 2.09 17.67 -2.03
N ARG A 76 1.38 17.77 -0.89
CA ARG A 76 0.53 18.91 -0.53
C ARG A 76 -0.54 19.23 -1.59
N LYS A 77 -0.99 18.21 -2.32
CA LYS A 77 -2.12 18.30 -3.25
C LYS A 77 -3.42 18.03 -2.51
N GLU A 78 -4.53 18.54 -3.03
CA GLU A 78 -5.87 18.16 -2.57
C GLU A 78 -6.12 16.67 -2.81
N TYR A 79 -6.80 16.03 -1.86
CA TYR A 79 -7.17 14.63 -1.93
C TYR A 79 -8.52 14.41 -1.23
N ASP A 80 -9.27 13.44 -1.74
CA ASP A 80 -10.55 13.02 -1.17
C ASP A 80 -10.43 11.61 -0.62
N ILE A 81 -10.98 11.41 0.59
CA ILE A 81 -11.08 10.12 1.26
C ILE A 81 -12.53 9.75 1.56
N SER A 82 -13.51 10.51 1.07
CA SER A 82 -14.94 10.30 1.32
C SER A 82 -15.38 8.91 0.88
N GLU A 83 -14.87 8.42 -0.24
CA GLU A 83 -15.13 7.05 -0.69
C GLU A 83 -14.56 6.01 0.28
N ILE A 84 -13.33 6.21 0.80
CA ILE A 84 -12.71 5.30 1.78
C ILE A 84 -13.53 5.30 3.09
N LEU A 85 -13.98 6.48 3.53
CA LEU A 85 -14.81 6.65 4.73
C LEU A 85 -16.21 6.05 4.56
N GLY A 86 -16.76 6.05 3.35
CA GLY A 86 -18.06 5.49 3.02
C GLY A 86 -18.05 3.97 2.78
N MET A 87 -16.89 3.32 2.82
CA MET A 87 -16.81 1.86 2.67
C MET A 87 -17.27 1.15 3.93
N ASP A 88 -18.41 0.48 3.85
CA ASP A 88 -18.83 -0.50 4.85
C ASP A 88 -17.80 -1.63 4.94
N LYS A 89 -17.53 -2.09 6.15
CA LYS A 89 -16.67 -3.26 6.42
C LYS A 89 -15.30 -3.16 5.78
N ILE A 90 -14.68 -1.98 5.82
CA ILE A 90 -13.32 -1.76 5.32
C ILE A 90 -12.34 -2.81 5.87
N GLU A 91 -12.50 -3.22 7.13
CA GLU A 91 -11.72 -4.28 7.79
C GLU A 91 -11.77 -5.62 7.03
N GLU A 92 -12.90 -5.97 6.42
CA GLU A 92 -13.03 -7.20 5.62
C GLU A 92 -12.29 -7.10 4.28
N LYS A 93 -12.17 -5.90 3.71
CA LYS A 93 -11.46 -5.60 2.45
C LYS A 93 -9.94 -5.47 2.65
N VAL A 94 -9.49 -5.12 3.86
CA VAL A 94 -8.07 -4.85 4.19
C VAL A 94 -7.34 -6.13 4.65
N ARG A 95 -7.99 -7.29 4.54
CA ARG A 95 -7.64 -8.52 5.27
C ARG A 95 -6.22 -9.09 5.09
N ASN A 96 -5.37 -8.59 4.18
CA ASN A 96 -4.13 -9.31 3.81
C ASN A 96 -2.78 -8.59 3.95
N TYR A 97 -2.70 -7.29 4.29
CA TYR A 97 -1.38 -6.65 4.41
C TYR A 97 -1.36 -5.56 5.49
N TYR A 98 -0.51 -5.72 6.52
CA TYR A 98 -0.12 -4.69 7.49
C TYR A 98 0.12 -3.30 6.88
N VAL A 99 0.52 -3.27 5.62
CA VAL A 99 0.70 -2.11 4.76
C VAL A 99 -0.58 -1.28 4.63
N ASP A 100 -1.71 -1.90 4.29
CA ASP A 100 -2.98 -1.23 4.05
C ASP A 100 -3.56 -0.71 5.36
N GLN A 101 -3.46 -1.52 6.41
CA GLN A 101 -3.78 -1.15 7.79
C GLN A 101 -2.96 0.09 8.20
N PHE A 102 -1.65 0.08 7.97
CA PHE A 102 -0.81 1.23 8.28
C PHE A 102 -1.15 2.47 7.45
N GLY A 103 -1.49 2.30 6.17
CA GLY A 103 -1.95 3.39 5.32
C GLY A 103 -3.26 4.01 5.80
N LEU A 104 -4.21 3.18 6.24
CA LEU A 104 -5.46 3.65 6.85
C LEU A 104 -5.22 4.38 8.16
N TYR A 105 -4.33 3.87 9.02
CA TYR A 105 -3.90 4.61 10.21
C TYR A 105 -3.33 5.99 9.85
N GLN A 106 -2.47 6.09 8.83
CA GLN A 106 -1.89 7.37 8.40
C GLN A 106 -2.90 8.37 7.80
N LEU A 107 -4.01 7.88 7.24
CA LEU A 107 -5.10 8.72 6.72
C LEU A 107 -6.09 9.12 7.80
N LEU A 108 -6.52 8.15 8.61
CA LEU A 108 -7.68 8.26 9.49
C LEU A 108 -7.31 8.54 10.95
N GLY A 109 -6.07 8.27 11.35
CA GLY A 109 -5.59 8.44 12.73
C GLY A 109 -6.21 7.46 13.74
N ASN A 110 -7.01 6.49 13.28
CA ASN A 110 -7.61 5.50 14.16
C ASN A 110 -6.59 4.41 14.52
N ARG A 111 -6.29 4.31 15.82
CA ARG A 111 -5.32 3.39 16.40
C ARG A 111 -5.61 1.91 16.14
N VAL A 112 -6.87 1.52 15.95
CA VAL A 112 -7.25 0.13 15.62
C VAL A 112 -6.51 -0.36 14.37
N TYR A 113 -6.30 0.51 13.38
CA TYR A 113 -5.56 0.16 12.17
C TYR A 113 -4.06 -0.03 12.45
N LEU A 114 -3.47 0.75 13.36
CA LEU A 114 -2.06 0.55 13.76
C LEU A 114 -1.88 -0.76 14.53
N GLU A 115 -2.81 -1.06 15.43
CA GLU A 115 -2.85 -2.31 16.18
C GLU A 115 -2.94 -3.52 15.23
N ASN A 116 -3.87 -3.47 14.28
CA ASN A 116 -4.03 -4.52 13.27
C ASN A 116 -2.76 -4.69 12.42
N ALA A 117 -2.12 -3.59 12.02
CA ALA A 117 -0.86 -3.64 11.28
C ALA A 117 0.26 -4.29 12.09
N TYR A 118 0.39 -3.92 13.36
CA TYR A 118 1.37 -4.50 14.28
C TYR A 118 1.13 -6.00 14.49
N ASN A 119 -0.11 -6.37 14.80
CA ASN A 119 -0.48 -7.77 15.04
C ASN A 119 -0.23 -8.65 13.82
N ASP A 120 -0.55 -8.20 12.60
CA ASP A 120 -0.26 -8.93 11.36
C ASP A 120 1.24 -9.16 11.17
N ILE A 121 2.08 -8.16 11.49
CA ILE A 121 3.56 -8.31 11.45
C ILE A 121 4.02 -9.37 12.46
N GLN A 122 3.51 -9.34 13.70
CA GLN A 122 3.90 -10.31 14.72
C GLN A 122 3.49 -11.74 14.33
N VAL A 123 2.23 -11.93 13.91
CA VAL A 123 1.73 -13.25 13.47
C VAL A 123 2.57 -13.81 12.32
N LYS A 124 2.94 -12.98 11.33
CA LYS A 124 3.81 -13.39 10.24
C LYS A 124 5.22 -13.73 10.72
N ALA A 125 5.78 -12.91 11.61
CA ALA A 125 7.10 -13.10 12.17
C ALA A 125 7.21 -14.38 13.02
N ASP A 126 6.16 -14.74 13.76
CA ASP A 126 6.13 -15.95 14.60
C ASP A 126 6.10 -17.25 13.79
N GLY A 127 5.67 -17.19 12.53
CA GLY A 127 5.75 -18.31 11.59
C GLY A 127 7.12 -18.48 10.90
N MET A 128 8.13 -17.65 11.21
CA MET A 128 9.44 -17.66 10.57
C MET A 128 10.53 -18.21 11.49
N GLU A 129 11.57 -18.84 10.93
CA GLU A 129 12.80 -19.16 11.67
C GLU A 129 13.50 -17.88 12.14
N ASP A 130 14.25 -17.95 13.25
CA ASP A 130 14.84 -16.79 13.93
C ASP A 130 15.65 -15.87 13.00
N GLU A 131 16.46 -16.44 12.10
CA GLU A 131 17.27 -15.66 11.16
C GLU A 131 16.40 -14.84 10.21
N PHE A 132 15.35 -15.44 9.66
CA PHE A 132 14.42 -14.76 8.76
C PHE A 132 13.50 -13.80 9.50
N LYS A 133 13.07 -14.16 10.72
CA LYS A 133 12.25 -13.33 11.60
C LYS A 133 12.94 -12.01 11.89
N GLN A 134 14.20 -12.05 12.32
CA GLN A 134 14.98 -10.83 12.61
C GLN A 134 15.12 -9.92 11.39
N LYS A 135 15.35 -10.51 10.21
CA LYS A 135 15.44 -9.76 8.96
C LYS A 135 14.09 -9.12 8.59
N TYR A 136 13.00 -9.87 8.68
CA TYR A 136 11.66 -9.42 8.35
C TYR A 136 11.20 -8.24 9.23
N LEU A 137 11.43 -8.34 10.54
CA LEU A 137 11.08 -7.29 11.50
C LEU A 137 11.90 -6.00 11.28
N ASN A 138 13.08 -6.10 10.68
CA ASN A 138 13.95 -4.97 10.37
C ASN A 138 13.73 -4.35 8.98
N TYR A 139 12.82 -4.88 8.17
CA TYR A 139 12.42 -4.20 6.94
C TYR A 139 11.79 -2.84 7.24
N GLN A 140 12.05 -1.86 6.37
CA GLN A 140 11.80 -0.43 6.63
C GLN A 140 10.37 -0.15 7.14
N VAL A 141 9.36 -0.76 6.52
CA VAL A 141 7.94 -0.52 6.85
C VAL A 141 7.55 -1.18 8.16
N GLN A 142 7.95 -2.44 8.34
CA GLN A 142 7.67 -3.24 9.54
C GLN A 142 8.29 -2.58 10.76
N LYS A 143 9.58 -2.22 10.65
CA LYS A 143 10.31 -1.52 11.69
C LYS A 143 9.63 -0.20 12.06
N GLN A 144 9.15 0.56 11.07
CA GLN A 144 8.43 1.79 11.32
C GLN A 144 7.13 1.56 12.10
N ILE A 145 6.35 0.55 11.72
CA ILE A 145 5.08 0.20 12.39
C ILE A 145 5.33 -0.23 13.83
N ILE A 146 6.32 -1.11 14.05
CA ILE A 146 6.68 -1.62 15.38
C ILE A 146 7.08 -0.47 16.31
N LEU A 147 8.02 0.37 15.88
CA LEU A 147 8.50 1.51 16.69
C LEU A 147 7.38 2.51 17.00
N LEU A 148 6.46 2.72 16.07
CA LEU A 148 5.33 3.62 16.28
C LEU A 148 4.34 3.03 17.28
N TRP A 149 4.00 1.74 17.15
CA TRP A 149 3.14 1.04 18.08
C TRP A 149 3.71 1.05 19.50
N GLU A 150 4.99 0.73 19.67
CA GLU A 150 5.68 0.77 20.96
C GLU A 150 5.62 2.16 21.58
N LYS A 151 5.90 3.21 20.80
CA LYS A 151 5.85 4.60 21.27
C LYS A 151 4.46 5.03 21.74
N GLU A 152 3.40 4.59 21.08
CA GLU A 152 2.03 4.93 21.46
C GLU A 152 1.49 4.08 22.62
N ASN A 153 2.19 3.01 23.01
CA ASN A 153 1.80 2.09 24.08
C ASN A 153 2.75 2.12 25.30
N ALA A 154 3.80 2.94 25.27
CA ALA A 154 4.72 3.18 26.38
C ALA A 154 4.21 4.28 27.32
#